data_AF-A0A9D1KWX5-F1
#
_entry.id   AF-A0A9D1KWX5-F1
#
_cell.length_a   1.000
_cell.length_b   1.000
_cell.length_c   1.000
_cell.angle_alpha   90.00
_cell.angle_beta   90.00
_cell.angle_gamma   90.00
#
_symmetry.space_group_name_H-M   'P 1'
#
loop_
_entity.id
_entity.type
_entity.pdbx_description
1 polymer ?
#
loop_
_entity_poly.entity_id
_entity_poly.type
_entity_poly.pdbx_seq_one_letter_code
_entity_poly.pdbx_strand_id
1 'polypeptide(L)'
;MINWGILGAGKIALRFAKSLESEPNSRLTAVSCRTQAKADAFAAEHGNCKAYAGHEKLLADPSIDAIYLALPHGLHHEWAIKALTSGKAVLCEKPAALSADQVKEMIHTASHSHRLFMEAMKPRFVPLYGHLKKLLSEGCIGELRS
;
A
#
# COMPACT_ATOMS: atom_id res chain seq x y z
N MET A 1 0.87 -17.06 -3.40
CA MET A 1 0.37 -15.94 -4.22
C MET A 1 -0.44 -15.03 -3.32
N ILE A 2 -0.13 -13.73 -3.31
CA ILE A 2 -0.77 -12.71 -2.45
C ILE A 2 -1.94 -12.07 -3.20
N ASN A 3 -3.12 -12.10 -2.58
CA ASN A 3 -4.32 -11.48 -3.08
C ASN A 3 -4.43 -10.06 -2.52
N TRP A 4 -4.27 -9.07 -3.40
CA TRP A 4 -4.30 -7.67 -3.04
C TRP A 4 -5.71 -7.09 -3.13
N GLY A 5 -6.03 -6.25 -2.16
CA GLY A 5 -7.15 -5.34 -2.16
C GLY A 5 -6.68 -3.88 -2.21
N ILE A 6 -7.39 -3.02 -2.93
CA ILE A 6 -7.12 -1.57 -2.97
C ILE A 6 -8.22 -0.82 -2.22
N LEU A 7 -7.83 0.05 -1.29
CA LEU A 7 -8.71 1.06 -0.72
C LEU A 7 -8.48 2.40 -1.44
N GLY A 8 -9.43 2.79 -2.29
CA GLY A 8 -9.38 4.04 -3.07
C GLY A 8 -8.96 3.85 -4.53
N ALA A 9 -9.89 4.09 -5.47
CA ALA A 9 -9.66 3.99 -6.91
C ALA A 9 -9.10 5.29 -7.53
N GLY A 10 -7.96 5.78 -7.03
CA GLY A 10 -7.28 6.96 -7.57
C GLY A 10 -6.28 6.63 -8.69
N LYS A 11 -5.69 7.67 -9.31
CA LYS A 11 -4.62 7.50 -10.31
C LYS A 11 -3.42 6.70 -9.80
N ILE A 12 -3.10 6.82 -8.50
CA ILE A 12 -1.97 6.08 -7.92
C ILE A 12 -2.28 4.59 -7.76
N ALA A 13 -3.54 4.25 -7.41
CA ALA A 13 -4.03 2.88 -7.36
C ALA A 13 -3.95 2.20 -8.73
N LEU A 14 -4.23 2.93 -9.80
CA LEU A 14 -4.03 2.43 -11.17
C LEU A 14 -2.57 2.04 -11.42
N ARG A 15 -1.62 2.93 -11.09
CA ARG A 15 -0.21 2.61 -11.27
C ARG A 15 0.23 1.41 -10.45
N PHE A 16 -0.30 1.25 -9.24
CA PHE A 16 -0.05 0.08 -8.41
C PHE A 16 -0.64 -1.20 -9.03
N ALA A 17 -1.90 -1.17 -9.46
CA ALA A 17 -2.56 -2.29 -10.13
C ALA A 17 -1.75 -2.80 -11.34
N LYS A 18 -1.31 -1.89 -12.21
CA LYS A 18 -0.44 -2.24 -13.34
C LYS A 18 0.89 -2.85 -12.92
N SER A 19 1.49 -2.37 -11.83
CA SER A 19 2.75 -2.95 -11.35
C SER A 19 2.60 -4.39 -10.82
N LEU A 20 1.39 -4.79 -10.39
CA LEU A 20 1.13 -6.16 -9.97
C LEU A 20 1.16 -7.14 -11.13
N GLU A 21 0.87 -6.71 -12.36
CA GLU A 21 0.97 -7.56 -13.56
C GLU A 21 2.42 -8.03 -13.81
N SER A 22 3.40 -7.24 -13.36
CA SER A 22 4.83 -7.58 -13.44
C SER A 22 5.37 -8.35 -12.22
N GLU A 23 4.54 -8.61 -11.21
CA GLU A 23 4.94 -9.32 -9.99
C GLU A 23 4.29 -10.72 -9.93
N PRO A 24 5.02 -11.81 -10.24
CA PRO A 24 4.44 -13.13 -10.44
C PRO A 24 3.77 -13.73 -9.21
N ASN A 25 4.12 -13.25 -8.00
CA ASN A 25 3.57 -13.75 -6.76
C ASN A 25 2.41 -12.91 -6.21
N SER A 26 1.92 -11.93 -6.97
CA SER A 26 0.85 -11.02 -6.54
C SER A 26 -0.24 -10.90 -7.60
N ARG A 27 -1.47 -10.62 -7.16
CA ARG A 27 -2.57 -10.24 -8.06
C ARG A 27 -3.55 -9.29 -7.39
N LEU A 28 -4.16 -8.41 -8.20
CA LEU A 28 -5.27 -7.59 -7.76
C LEU A 28 -6.55 -8.45 -7.75
N THR A 29 -7.23 -8.51 -6.60
CA THR A 29 -8.45 -9.31 -6.43
C THR A 29 -9.66 -8.50 -6.00
N ALA A 30 -9.44 -7.32 -5.42
CA ALA A 30 -10.52 -6.43 -5.06
C ALA A 30 -10.13 -4.94 -5.07
N VAL A 31 -11.11 -4.09 -5.31
CA VAL A 31 -11.03 -2.65 -5.11
C VAL A 31 -12.25 -2.17 -4.33
N SER A 32 -12.08 -1.11 -3.54
CA SER A 32 -13.20 -0.45 -2.88
C SER A 32 -13.18 1.06 -3.07
N CYS A 33 -14.40 1.61 -3.15
CA CYS A 33 -14.68 3.04 -3.25
C CYS A 33 -15.90 3.39 -2.39
N ARG A 34 -16.14 4.68 -2.19
CA ARG A 34 -17.35 5.14 -1.50
C ARG A 34 -18.64 4.80 -2.26
N THR A 35 -18.58 4.76 -3.59
CA THR A 35 -19.73 4.47 -4.46
C THR A 35 -19.43 3.25 -5.34
N GLN A 36 -20.45 2.43 -5.58
CA GLN A 36 -20.33 1.21 -6.38
C GLN A 36 -19.87 1.53 -7.80
N ALA A 37 -20.48 2.54 -8.45
CA ALA A 37 -20.12 2.95 -9.81
C ALA A 37 -18.62 3.28 -9.99
N LYS A 38 -17.96 3.88 -8.99
CA LYS A 38 -16.52 4.16 -9.06
C LYS A 38 -15.67 2.91 -8.85
N ALA A 39 -16.11 1.99 -8.00
CA ALA A 39 -15.44 0.70 -7.82
C ALA A 39 -15.53 -0.13 -9.10
N ASP A 40 -16.71 -0.21 -9.70
CA ASP A 40 -16.97 -0.97 -10.92
C ASP A 40 -16.16 -0.43 -12.09
N ALA A 41 -16.14 0.90 -12.28
CA ALA A 41 -15.35 1.53 -13.34
C ALA A 41 -13.85 1.17 -13.23
N PHE A 42 -13.29 1.22 -12.03
CA PHE A 42 -11.90 0.83 -11.80
C PHE A 42 -11.66 -0.66 -12.04
N ALA A 43 -12.56 -1.52 -11.56
CA ALA A 43 -12.44 -2.96 -11.73
C ALA A 43 -12.52 -3.38 -13.21
N ALA A 44 -13.40 -2.74 -13.99
CA ALA A 44 -13.54 -2.98 -15.41
C ALA A 44 -12.28 -2.59 -16.21
N GLU A 45 -11.66 -1.47 -15.86
CA GLU A 45 -10.51 -0.95 -16.60
C GLU A 45 -9.19 -1.66 -16.23
N HIS A 46 -9.07 -2.23 -15.02
CA HIS A 46 -7.76 -2.50 -14.43
C HIS A 46 -7.55 -3.84 -13.72
N GLY A 47 -8.53 -4.75 -13.71
CA GLY A 47 -8.25 -6.03 -13.07
C GLY A 47 -9.31 -7.12 -13.12
N ASN A 48 -10.50 -6.84 -13.68
CA ASN A 48 -11.63 -7.77 -13.64
C ASN A 48 -11.80 -8.38 -12.24
N CYS A 49 -11.77 -7.51 -11.23
CA CYS A 49 -11.66 -7.87 -9.82
C CYS A 49 -12.94 -7.51 -9.06
N LYS A 50 -13.10 -7.98 -7.82
CA LYS A 50 -14.30 -7.67 -7.03
C LYS A 50 -14.35 -6.17 -6.71
N ALA A 51 -15.49 -5.54 -6.98
CA ALA A 51 -15.72 -4.12 -6.71
C ALA A 51 -16.64 -3.94 -5.50
N TYR A 52 -16.17 -3.24 -4.47
CA TYR A 52 -16.92 -3.00 -3.23
C TYR A 52 -17.30 -1.53 -3.05
N ALA A 53 -18.59 -1.25 -2.85
CA ALA A 53 -19.04 -0.01 -2.24
C ALA A 53 -18.88 -0.09 -0.70
N GLY A 54 -18.00 0.77 -0.18
CA GLY A 54 -17.58 0.76 1.23
C GLY A 54 -16.31 -0.06 1.43
N HIS A 55 -15.39 0.48 2.23
CA HIS A 55 -14.08 -0.11 2.44
C HIS A 55 -14.15 -1.28 3.45
N GLU A 56 -15.08 -1.23 4.41
CA GLU A 56 -15.31 -2.28 5.40
C GLU A 56 -15.63 -3.63 4.76
N LYS A 57 -16.43 -3.63 3.69
CA LYS A 57 -16.79 -4.87 2.97
C LYS A 57 -15.58 -5.56 2.36
N LEU A 58 -14.63 -4.78 1.82
CA LEU A 58 -13.38 -5.33 1.29
C LEU A 58 -12.51 -5.89 2.42
N LEU A 59 -12.42 -5.19 3.56
CA LEU A 59 -11.66 -5.69 4.71
C LEU A 59 -12.23 -6.99 5.29
N ALA A 60 -13.55 -7.15 5.26
CA ALA A 60 -14.23 -8.36 5.70
C ALA A 60 -14.07 -9.55 4.75
N ASP A 61 -13.62 -9.36 3.50
CA ASP A 61 -13.44 -10.45 2.54
C ASP A 61 -12.22 -11.32 2.95
N PRO A 62 -12.42 -12.59 3.37
CA PRO A 62 -11.32 -13.43 3.83
C PRO A 62 -10.34 -13.81 2.72
N SER A 63 -10.68 -13.63 1.43
CA SER A 63 -9.76 -13.93 0.34
C SER A 63 -8.68 -12.87 0.12
N ILE A 64 -8.75 -11.73 0.81
CA ILE A 64 -7.76 -10.63 0.68
C ILE A 64 -6.67 -10.79 1.74
N ASP A 65 -5.42 -10.80 1.30
CA ASP A 65 -4.23 -10.98 2.16
C ASP A 65 -3.60 -9.64 2.55
N ALA A 66 -3.54 -8.71 1.60
CA ALA A 66 -2.85 -7.43 1.75
C ALA A 66 -3.64 -6.27 1.14
N ILE A 67 -3.51 -5.10 1.75
CA ILE A 67 -4.17 -3.87 1.36
C ILE A 67 -3.15 -2.88 0.83
N TYR A 68 -3.40 -2.34 -0.35
CA TYR A 68 -2.81 -1.08 -0.80
C TYR A 68 -3.76 0.07 -0.44
N LEU A 69 -3.32 0.92 0.49
CA LEU A 69 -4.11 2.01 1.04
C LEU A 69 -3.76 3.30 0.30
N ALA A 70 -4.68 3.73 -0.59
CA ALA A 70 -4.52 4.86 -1.50
C ALA A 70 -5.60 5.94 -1.30
N LEU A 71 -6.09 6.07 -0.06
CA LEU A 71 -7.08 7.08 0.32
C LEU A 71 -6.42 8.47 0.48
N PRO A 72 -7.20 9.54 0.68
CA PRO A 72 -6.65 10.82 1.14
C PRO A 72 -5.86 10.68 2.45
N HIS A 73 -4.82 11.49 2.62
CA HIS A 73 -3.82 11.34 3.71
C HIS A 73 -4.43 11.35 5.12
N GLY A 74 -5.47 12.16 5.36
CA GLY A 74 -6.17 12.21 6.65
C GLY A 74 -6.92 10.93 7.01
N LEU A 75 -7.11 10.01 6.06
CA LEU A 75 -7.79 8.73 6.26
C LEU A 75 -6.81 7.56 6.41
N HIS A 76 -5.51 7.77 6.18
CA HIS A 76 -4.55 6.68 6.22
C HIS A 76 -4.47 6.00 7.60
N HIS A 77 -4.43 6.79 8.67
CA HIS A 77 -4.35 6.28 10.04
C HIS A 77 -5.51 5.34 10.36
N GLU A 78 -6.75 5.84 10.24
CA GLU A 78 -7.96 5.06 10.54
C GLU A 78 -8.03 3.76 9.74
N TRP A 79 -7.77 3.85 8.43
CA TRP A 79 -7.94 2.70 7.54
C TRP A 79 -6.81 1.70 7.62
N ALA A 80 -5.60 2.12 7.96
CA ALA A 80 -4.51 1.20 8.26
C ALA A 80 -4.82 0.40 9.54
N ILE A 81 -5.24 1.07 10.61
CA ILE A 81 -5.61 0.42 11.87
C ILE A 81 -6.73 -0.61 11.64
N LYS A 82 -7.80 -0.22 10.92
CA LYS A 82 -8.91 -1.12 10.57
C LYS A 82 -8.44 -2.32 9.76
N ALA A 83 -7.59 -2.11 8.75
CA ALA A 83 -7.08 -3.19 7.90
C ALA A 83 -6.19 -4.16 8.69
N LEU A 84 -5.25 -3.64 9.48
CA LEU A 84 -4.35 -4.44 10.33
C LEU A 84 -5.14 -5.25 11.36
N THR A 85 -6.14 -4.64 12.00
CA THR A 85 -7.02 -5.31 12.98
C THR A 85 -7.89 -6.39 12.32
N SER A 86 -8.25 -6.20 11.05
CA SER A 86 -8.94 -7.20 10.23
C SER A 86 -8.01 -8.31 9.72
N GLY A 87 -6.76 -8.36 10.20
CA GLY A 87 -5.79 -9.39 9.84
C GLY A 87 -5.15 -9.19 8.47
N LYS A 88 -5.16 -7.98 7.91
CA LYS A 88 -4.58 -7.70 6.58
C LYS A 88 -3.23 -7.03 6.71
N ALA A 89 -2.26 -7.41 5.88
CA ALA A 89 -1.04 -6.61 5.72
C ALA A 89 -1.37 -5.28 5.03
N VAL A 90 -0.62 -4.21 5.32
CA VAL A 90 -0.89 -2.87 4.79
C VAL A 90 0.36 -2.26 4.15
N LEU A 91 0.22 -1.88 2.88
CA LEU A 91 1.11 -0.97 2.16
C LEU A 91 0.41 0.38 1.99
N CYS A 92 0.83 1.38 2.76
CA CYS A 92 0.15 2.68 2.83
C CYS A 92 0.85 3.73 1.97
N GLU A 93 0.11 4.45 1.12
CA GLU A 93 0.69 5.60 0.41
C GLU A 93 1.22 6.67 1.36
N LYS A 94 2.19 7.42 0.85
CA LYS A 94 2.84 8.50 1.60
C LYS A 94 2.03 9.80 1.53
N PRO A 95 2.07 10.66 2.57
CA PRO A 95 2.62 10.35 3.90
C PRO A 95 1.75 9.30 4.60
N ALA A 96 2.38 8.34 5.29
CA ALA A 96 1.67 7.27 5.98
C ALA A 96 0.67 7.79 7.04
N ALA A 97 1.01 8.91 7.69
CA ALA A 97 0.11 9.60 8.62
C ALA A 97 0.47 11.10 8.69
N LEU A 98 -0.36 11.88 9.39
CA LEU A 98 -0.16 13.32 9.55
C LEU A 98 0.69 13.69 10.79
N SER A 99 0.93 12.73 11.69
CA SER A 99 1.79 12.93 12.87
C SER A 99 2.60 11.69 13.20
N ALA A 100 3.70 11.88 13.93
CA ALA A 100 4.53 10.77 14.40
C ALA A 100 3.77 9.83 15.35
N ASP A 101 2.85 10.36 16.17
CA ASP A 101 2.09 9.53 17.11
C ASP A 101 1.10 8.61 16.39
N GLN A 102 0.47 9.08 15.30
CA GLN A 102 -0.33 8.21 14.43
C GLN A 102 0.51 7.08 13.82
N VAL A 103 1.73 7.37 13.37
CA VAL A 103 2.63 6.32 12.84
C VAL A 103 2.98 5.31 13.93
N LYS A 104 3.26 5.76 15.16
CA LYS A 104 3.54 4.85 16.30
C LYS A 104 2.36 3.93 16.58
N GLU A 105 1.14 4.45 16.56
CA GLU A 105 -0.08 3.66 16.75
C GLU A 105 -0.23 2.61 15.64
N MET A 106 -0.05 3.00 14.36
CA MET A 106 -0.11 2.06 13.23
C MET A 106 0.92 0.93 13.35
N ILE A 107 2.16 1.25 13.75
CA ILE A 107 3.22 0.25 13.97
C ILE A 107 2.86 -0.66 15.15
N HIS A 108 2.35 -0.08 16.24
CA HIS A 108 1.92 -0.84 17.41
C HIS A 108 0.80 -1.82 17.06
N THR A 109 -0.22 -1.39 16.33
CA THR A 109 -1.32 -2.25 15.86
C THR A 109 -0.80 -3.34 14.93
N ALA A 110 0.11 -3.02 14.00
CA ALA A 110 0.72 -4.01 13.11
C ALA A 110 1.45 -5.11 13.91
N SER A 111 2.21 -4.71 14.93
CA SER A 111 2.88 -5.66 15.84
C SER A 111 1.87 -6.53 16.59
N HIS A 112 0.79 -5.94 17.12
CA HIS A 112 -0.22 -6.68 17.89
C HIS A 112 -1.06 -7.63 17.03
N SER A 113 -1.36 -7.26 15.79
CA SER A 113 -2.11 -8.13 14.87
C SER A 113 -1.22 -9.14 14.14
N HIS A 114 0.10 -9.11 14.39
CA HIS A 114 1.11 -9.89 13.68
C HIS A 114 1.02 -9.71 12.15
N ARG A 115 0.79 -8.47 11.70
CA ARG A 115 0.70 -8.10 10.29
C ARG A 115 1.78 -7.10 9.91
N LEU A 116 2.19 -7.16 8.64
CA LEU A 116 3.11 -6.18 8.08
C LEU A 116 2.41 -4.84 7.90
N PHE A 117 3.07 -3.77 8.33
CA PHE A 117 2.75 -2.40 7.92
C PHE A 117 3.98 -1.77 7.27
N MET A 118 3.80 -1.12 6.12
CA MET A 118 4.87 -0.42 5.42
C MET A 118 4.34 0.84 4.73
N GLU A 119 5.08 1.94 4.85
CA GLU A 119 4.87 3.13 4.01
C GLU A 119 5.42 2.87 2.59
N ALA A 120 4.64 3.23 1.57
CA ALA A 120 4.93 3.01 0.15
C ALA A 120 6.00 4.00 -0.38
N MET A 121 7.21 3.91 0.17
CA MET A 121 8.33 4.80 -0.16
C MET A 121 9.25 4.15 -1.21
N LYS A 122 9.04 4.48 -2.49
CA LYS A 122 9.71 3.84 -3.64
C LYS A 122 11.25 3.96 -3.66
N PRO A 123 11.87 5.14 -3.40
CA PRO A 123 13.32 5.30 -3.49
C PRO A 123 14.18 4.21 -2.83
N ARG A 124 13.75 3.64 -1.69
CA ARG A 124 14.47 2.54 -1.02
C ARG A 124 14.62 1.28 -1.87
N PHE A 125 13.77 1.11 -2.89
CA PHE A 125 13.70 -0.09 -3.75
C PHE A 125 14.16 0.17 -5.18
N VAL A 126 14.55 1.41 -5.52
CA VAL A 126 15.08 1.71 -6.86
C VAL A 126 16.57 1.34 -6.89
N PRO A 127 17.04 0.47 -7.81
CA PRO A 127 18.43 -0.03 -7.83
C PRO A 127 19.49 1.07 -7.82
N LEU A 128 19.19 2.24 -8.41
CA LEU A 128 20.04 3.42 -8.40
C LEU A 128 20.51 3.81 -7.00
N TYR A 129 19.65 3.81 -6.00
CA TYR A 129 20.04 4.23 -4.65
C TYR A 129 20.94 3.20 -3.95
N GLY A 130 20.77 1.91 -4.26
CA GLY A 130 21.68 0.88 -3.81
C GLY A 130 23.07 1.05 -4.43
N HIS A 131 23.12 1.28 -5.74
CA HIS A 131 24.37 1.53 -6.46
C HIS A 131 25.06 2.80 -5.96
N LEU A 132 24.31 3.89 -5.77
CA LEU A 132 24.84 5.14 -5.25
C LEU A 132 25.47 4.94 -3.86
N LYS A 133 24.76 4.28 -2.94
CA LYS A 133 25.32 3.97 -1.60
C LYS A 133 26.62 3.16 -1.69
N LYS A 134 26.70 2.22 -2.62
CA LYS A 134 27.92 1.42 -2.86
C LYS A 134 29.08 2.32 -3.30
N LEU A 135 28.90 3.12 -4.36
CA LEU A 135 29.95 4.03 -4.85
C LEU A 135 30.41 5.05 -3.79
N LEU A 136 29.46 5.55 -3.00
CA LEU A 136 29.78 6.45 -1.88
C LEU A 136 30.61 5.74 -0.82
N SER A 137 30.29 4.48 -0.49
CA SER A 137 31.06 3.69 0.47
C SER A 137 32.46 3.30 -0.03
N GLU A 138 32.64 3.23 -1.35
CA GLU A 138 33.93 2.96 -2.00
C GLU A 138 34.83 4.21 -2.09
N GLY A 139 34.32 5.38 -1.66
CA GLY A 139 35.09 6.62 -1.66
C GLY A 139 35.36 7.19 -3.06
N CYS A 140 34.56 6.82 -4.07
CA CYS A 140 34.76 7.23 -5.46
C CYS A 140 34.76 8.76 -5.68
N ILE A 141 34.23 9.52 -4.71
CA ILE A 141 34.18 10.98 -4.75
C ILE A 141 34.95 11.65 -3.58
N GLY A 142 35.74 10.88 -2.83
CA GLY A 142 36.37 11.33 -1.59
C GLY A 142 35.40 11.38 -0.40
N GLU A 143 35.75 12.16 0.62
CA GLU A 143 34.96 12.32 1.85
C GLU A 143 33.68 13.13 1.58
N LEU A 144 32.54 12.60 2.03
CA LEU A 144 31.25 13.27 1.90
C LEU A 144 31.20 14.51 2.81
N ARG A 145 30.86 15.68 2.27
CA ARG A 145 30.81 16.94 3.04
C ARG A 145 29.40 17.53 3.19
N SER A 146 28.48 17.21 2.28
CA SER A 146 27.08 17.65 2.27
C SER A 146 26.26 16.84 1.29
#